data_AF-A0A6A0B5N6-F1
#
_entry.id   AF-A0A6A0B5N6-F1
#
_cell.length_a   1.000
_cell.length_b   1.000
_cell.length_c   1.000
_cell.angle_alpha   90.00
_cell.angle_beta   90.00
_cell.angle_gamma   90.00
#
_symmetry.space_group_name_H-M   'P 1'
#
loop_
_entity.id
_entity.type
_entity.pdbx_description
1 polymer ?
#
loop_
_entity_poly.entity_id
_entity_poly.type
_entity_poly.pdbx_seq_one_letter_code
_entity_poly.pdbx_strand_id
1 'polypeptide(L)'
;MAPVFLGDQILDDTIEVAEYLSYMTGYSFDEICGMDEIMSQRINTRLLVKRFEQQMMIAQQSLLTAIADKKKSGKSTKPFHIDELLAFQGMNQAEIVSNRKLFEEMTHDDEDIERKKAKKAKKKETVSSIRQRLRDKYGINI
;
A
#
# COMPACT_ATOMS: atom_id res chain seq x y z
N MET A 1 3.40 16.80 17.09
CA MET A 1 3.83 15.88 16.01
C MET A 1 5.32 15.66 16.14
N ALA A 2 5.82 14.45 15.90
CA ALA A 2 7.26 14.17 15.89
C ALA A 2 7.85 14.59 14.54
N PRO A 3 9.10 15.07 14.49
CA PRO A 3 9.76 15.42 13.23
C PRO A 3 9.95 14.20 12.34
N VAL A 4 9.83 14.40 11.02
CA VAL A 4 10.08 13.35 10.02
C VAL A 4 11.42 13.58 9.35
N PHE A 5 12.25 12.53 9.30
CA PHE A 5 13.57 12.57 8.69
C PHE A 5 13.50 12.02 7.26
N LEU A 6 13.85 12.86 6.28
CA LEU A 6 13.92 12.52 4.86
C LEU A 6 15.36 12.64 4.36
N GLY A 7 16.19 11.64 4.67
CA GLY A 7 17.62 11.68 4.36
C GLY A 7 18.29 12.84 5.08
N ASP A 8 18.72 13.86 4.32
CA ASP A 8 19.42 15.05 4.83
C ASP A 8 18.45 16.18 5.24
N GLN A 9 17.14 16.02 5.02
CA GLN A 9 16.12 17.01 5.38
C GLN A 9 15.32 16.56 6.60
N ILE A 10 15.02 17.50 7.49
CA ILE A 10 14.12 17.31 8.63
C ILE A 10 12.87 18.12 8.33
N LEU A 11 11.72 17.45 8.26
CA LEU A 11 10.42 18.10 8.28
C LEU A 11 10.05 18.35 9.74
N ASP A 12 10.11 19.61 10.15
CA ASP A 12 9.73 20.08 11.49
C ASP A 12 8.42 20.88 11.48
N ASP A 13 7.96 21.35 10.32
CA ASP A 13 6.63 21.92 10.14
C ASP A 13 5.55 20.81 10.21
N THR A 14 4.55 21.05 11.03
CA THR A 14 3.39 20.18 11.23
C THR A 14 2.59 19.99 9.95
N ILE A 15 2.53 21.01 9.08
CA ILE A 15 1.82 20.95 7.80
C ILE A 15 2.59 20.06 6.82
N GLU A 16 3.90 20.26 6.68
CA GLU A 16 4.74 19.46 5.77
C GLU A 16 4.75 17.98 6.17
N VAL A 17 4.80 17.70 7.48
CA VAL A 17 4.67 16.32 7.99
C VAL A 17 3.31 15.73 7.64
N ALA A 18 2.22 16.48 7.77
CA ALA A 18 0.88 16.01 7.44
C ALA A 18 0.71 15.74 5.93
N GLU A 19 1.25 16.61 5.07
CA GLU A 19 1.27 16.40 3.62
C GLU A 19 2.09 15.16 3.22
N TYR A 20 3.26 14.98 3.83
CA TYR A 20 4.08 13.80 3.61
C TYR A 20 3.37 12.51 4.01
N LEU A 21 2.76 12.49 5.20
CA LEU A 21 1.99 11.33 5.67
C LEU A 21 0.78 11.07 4.76
N SER A 22 0.11 12.11 4.27
CA SER A 22 -1.01 12.02 3.33
C SER A 22 -0.56 11.33 2.05
N TYR A 23 0.57 11.77 1.49
CA TYR A 23 1.15 11.18 0.29
C TYR A 23 1.53 9.70 0.49
N MET A 24 2.20 9.38 1.59
CA MET A 24 2.73 8.04 1.85
C MET A 24 1.64 7.01 2.17
N THR A 25 0.59 7.43 2.88
CA THR A 25 -0.44 6.52 3.41
C THR A 25 -1.71 6.50 2.58
N GLY A 26 -2.00 7.59 1.86
CA GLY A 26 -3.24 7.80 1.10
C GLY A 26 -4.41 8.31 1.95
N TYR A 27 -4.22 8.57 3.25
CA TYR A 27 -5.20 9.30 4.06
C TYR A 27 -5.24 10.76 3.66
N SER A 28 -6.38 11.42 3.84
CA SER A 28 -6.50 12.84 3.54
C SER A 28 -5.74 13.71 4.55
N PHE A 29 -5.35 14.90 4.13
CA PHE A 29 -4.71 15.89 5.00
C PHE A 29 -5.54 16.17 6.25
N ASP A 30 -6.85 16.41 6.09
CA ASP A 30 -7.75 16.72 7.21
C ASP A 30 -7.83 15.57 8.23
N GLU A 31 -7.82 14.33 7.75
CA GLU A 31 -7.79 13.14 8.59
C GLU A 31 -6.49 13.02 9.40
N ILE A 32 -5.36 13.46 8.83
CA ILE A 32 -4.05 13.45 9.50
C ILE A 32 -3.92 14.62 10.46
N CYS A 33 -4.43 15.79 10.11
CA CYS A 33 -4.44 16.96 11.00
C CYS A 33 -5.36 16.75 12.21
N GLY A 34 -6.47 16.02 12.03
CA GLY A 34 -7.38 15.60 13.09
C GLY A 34 -6.98 14.29 13.79
N MET A 35 -5.73 13.85 13.65
CA MET A 35 -5.29 12.53 14.12
C MET A 35 -5.54 12.31 15.61
N ASP A 36 -6.37 11.31 15.91
CA ASP A 36 -6.53 10.71 17.22
C ASP A 36 -5.63 9.46 17.36
N GLU A 37 -5.71 8.79 18.51
CA GLU A 37 -4.91 7.59 18.78
C GLU A 37 -5.18 6.46 17.77
N ILE A 38 -6.43 6.29 17.36
CA ILE A 38 -6.83 5.26 16.40
C ILE A 38 -6.23 5.58 15.03
N MET A 39 -6.30 6.83 14.60
CA MET A 39 -5.75 7.25 13.31
C MET A 39 -4.22 7.16 13.31
N SER A 40 -3.57 7.48 14.43
CA SER A 40 -2.13 7.30 14.58
C SER A 40 -1.73 5.83 14.41
N GLN A 41 -2.48 4.90 15.01
CA GLN A 41 -2.25 3.46 14.83
C GLN A 41 -2.42 3.03 13.37
N ARG A 42 -3.46 3.52 12.68
CA ARG A 42 -3.71 3.24 11.26
C ARG A 42 -2.58 3.74 10.36
N ILE A 43 -2.10 4.96 10.58
CA ILE A 43 -0.97 5.54 9.85
C ILE A 43 0.28 4.69 10.06
N ASN A 44 0.61 4.35 11.31
CA ASN A 44 1.77 3.51 11.63
C ASN A 44 1.68 2.15 10.95
N THR A 45 0.52 1.49 11.02
CA THR A 45 0.26 0.21 10.35
C THR A 45 0.44 0.33 8.84
N ARG A 46 -0.07 1.39 8.20
CA ARG A 46 0.09 1.63 6.76
C ARG A 46 1.55 1.83 6.36
N LEU A 47 2.31 2.59 7.16
CA LEU A 47 3.74 2.83 6.95
C LEU A 47 4.56 1.54 7.11
N LEU A 48 4.23 0.69 8.09
CA LEU A 48 4.89 -0.62 8.27
C LEU A 48 4.66 -1.53 7.06
N VAL A 49 3.44 -1.58 6.54
CA VAL A 49 3.11 -2.36 5.33
C VAL A 49 3.86 -1.83 4.12
N LYS A 50 3.91 -0.51 3.91
CA LYS A 50 4.66 0.11 2.82
C LYS A 50 6.16 -0.19 2.90
N ARG A 51 6.74 -0.13 4.10
CA ARG A 51 8.13 -0.50 4.33
C ARG A 51 8.40 -1.97 3.98
N PHE A 52 7.53 -2.87 4.44
CA PHE A 52 7.67 -4.30 4.14
C PHE A 52 7.52 -4.59 2.65
N GLU A 53 6.58 -3.94 1.97
CA GLU A 53 6.39 -4.02 0.51
C GLU A 53 7.69 -3.65 -0.25
N GLN A 54 8.34 -2.56 0.15
CA GLN A 54 9.62 -2.15 -0.44
C GLN A 54 10.73 -3.18 -0.21
N GLN A 55 10.86 -3.69 1.02
CA GLN A 55 11.86 -4.71 1.36
C GLN A 55 11.64 -6.02 0.58
N MET A 56 10.38 -6.43 0.43
CA MET A 56 9.96 -7.56 -0.41
C MET A 56 10.33 -7.36 -1.87
N MET A 57 10.07 -6.17 -2.43
CA MET A 57 10.43 -5.85 -3.81
C MET A 57 11.95 -5.92 -4.04
N ILE A 58 12.74 -5.38 -3.10
CA ILE A 58 14.21 -5.46 -3.13
C ILE A 58 14.65 -6.93 -3.08
N ALA A 59 14.10 -7.72 -2.15
CA ALA A 59 14.42 -9.13 -2.01
C ALA A 59 14.10 -9.93 -3.29
N GLN A 60 12.95 -9.67 -3.91
CA GLN A 60 12.57 -10.28 -5.19
C GLN A 60 13.53 -9.90 -6.32
N GLN A 61 13.91 -8.62 -6.42
CA GLN A 61 14.86 -8.15 -7.43
C GLN A 61 16.25 -8.78 -7.24
N SER A 62 16.72 -8.90 -6.00
CA SER A 62 17.97 -9.60 -5.67
C SER A 62 17.90 -11.07 -6.03
N LEU A 63 16.76 -11.74 -5.77
CA LEU A 63 16.57 -13.14 -6.15
C LEU A 63 16.60 -13.34 -7.68
N LEU A 64 15.89 -12.49 -8.42
CA LEU A 64 15.87 -12.52 -9.89
C LEU A 64 17.26 -12.30 -10.48
N THR A 65 18.02 -11.35 -9.93
CA THR A 65 19.40 -11.09 -10.33
C THR A 65 20.28 -12.32 -10.08
N ALA A 66 20.18 -12.92 -8.89
CA ALA A 66 20.92 -14.13 -8.56
C ALA A 66 20.58 -15.32 -9.47
N ILE A 67 19.30 -15.48 -9.86
CA ILE A 67 18.87 -16.51 -10.82
C ILE A 67 19.46 -16.23 -12.21
N ALA A 68 19.42 -14.98 -12.68
CA ALA A 68 19.97 -14.59 -13.97
C ALA A 68 21.49 -14.84 -14.04
N ASP A 69 22.24 -14.49 -13.00
CA ASP A 69 23.68 -14.69 -12.94
C ASP A 69 24.06 -16.18 -12.84
N LYS A 70 23.24 -16.98 -12.17
CA LYS A 70 23.39 -18.45 -12.18
C LYS A 70 23.19 -19.04 -13.57
N LYS A 71 22.15 -18.58 -14.28
CA LYS A 71 21.89 -19.02 -15.66
C LYS A 71 23.05 -18.65 -16.59
N LYS A 72 23.64 -17.46 -16.43
CA LYS A 72 24.83 -17.03 -17.19
C LYS A 72 26.07 -17.85 -16.86
N SER A 73 26.27 -18.22 -15.60
CA SER A 73 27.48 -18.93 -15.14
C SER A 73 27.42 -20.45 -15.24
N GLY A 74 26.26 -21.03 -15.60
CA GLY A 74 26.07 -22.48 -15.71
C GLY A 74 26.15 -23.25 -14.38
N LYS A 75 26.11 -22.55 -13.24
CA LYS A 75 26.24 -23.16 -11.90
C LYS A 75 24.89 -23.60 -11.35
N SER A 76 24.80 -24.87 -10.93
CA SER A 76 23.63 -25.42 -10.25
C SER A 76 23.80 -25.35 -8.73
N THR A 77 23.56 -24.19 -8.13
CA THR A 77 23.37 -24.06 -6.69
C THR A 77 21.96 -23.55 -6.40
N LYS A 78 21.36 -23.99 -5.30
CA LYS A 78 20.01 -23.59 -4.91
C LYS A 78 19.93 -22.05 -4.75
N PRO A 79 18.95 -21.36 -5.34
CA PRO A 79 18.70 -19.93 -5.08
C PRO A 79 18.45 -19.69 -3.59
N PHE A 80 18.76 -18.49 -3.12
CA PHE A 80 18.32 -18.03 -1.81
C PHE A 80 16.79 -18.00 -1.78
N HIS A 81 16.21 -18.26 -0.62
CA HIS A 81 14.80 -17.99 -0.37
C HIS A 81 14.59 -16.51 -0.07
N ILE A 82 13.40 -15.98 -0.36
CA ILE A 82 13.08 -14.57 -0.07
C ILE A 82 13.29 -14.25 1.42
N ASP A 83 12.93 -15.16 2.31
CA ASP A 83 13.10 -14.97 3.77
C ASP A 83 14.58 -14.81 4.16
N GLU A 84 15.49 -15.53 3.49
CA GLU A 84 16.94 -15.37 3.69
C GLU A 84 17.40 -13.99 3.20
N LEU A 85 16.84 -13.51 2.09
CA LEU A 85 17.14 -12.19 1.55
C LEU A 85 16.59 -11.06 2.41
N LEU A 86 15.42 -11.23 3.02
CA LEU A 86 14.89 -10.29 4.01
C LEU A 86 15.73 -10.29 5.30
N ALA A 87 16.23 -11.45 5.72
CA ALA A 87 17.15 -11.54 6.85
C ALA A 87 18.46 -10.80 6.58
N PHE A 88 19.01 -10.85 5.37
CA PHE A 88 20.16 -10.03 4.98
C PHE A 88 19.87 -8.52 5.00
N GLN A 89 18.61 -8.11 4.86
CA GLN A 89 18.18 -6.71 5.03
C GLN A 89 17.98 -6.31 6.51
N GLY A 90 18.31 -7.20 7.45
CA GLY A 90 18.26 -6.94 8.88
C GLY A 90 16.93 -7.27 9.56
N MET A 91 15.99 -7.94 8.87
CA MET A 91 14.74 -8.40 9.48
C MET A 91 14.93 -9.74 10.18
N ASN A 92 14.39 -9.87 11.40
CA ASN A 92 14.37 -11.17 12.07
C ASN A 92 13.13 -12.00 11.66
N GLN A 93 13.15 -13.30 11.96
CA GLN A 93 12.08 -14.22 11.55
C GLN A 93 10.70 -13.83 12.11
N ALA A 94 10.64 -13.34 13.35
CA ALA A 94 9.38 -12.93 13.96
C ALA A 94 8.79 -11.69 13.27
N GLU A 95 9.63 -10.72 12.92
CA GLU A 95 9.26 -9.53 12.14
C GLU A 95 8.77 -9.90 10.75
N ILE A 96 9.46 -10.82 10.06
CA ILE A 96 9.05 -11.29 8.73
C ILE A 96 7.66 -11.90 8.77
N VAL A 97 7.39 -12.79 9.74
CA VAL A 97 6.08 -13.45 9.90
C VAL A 97 5.00 -12.43 10.25
N SER A 98 5.26 -11.55 11.21
CA SER A 98 4.31 -10.53 11.64
C SER A 98 3.96 -9.55 10.50
N ASN A 99 4.98 -9.03 9.80
CA ASN A 99 4.79 -8.07 8.73
C ASN A 99 4.13 -8.70 7.50
N ARG A 100 4.42 -9.98 7.19
CA ARG A 100 3.73 -10.70 6.11
C ARG A 100 2.24 -10.84 6.40
N LYS A 101 1.89 -11.26 7.62
CA LYS A 101 0.49 -11.37 8.03
C LYS A 101 -0.23 -10.02 7.90
N LEU A 102 0.38 -8.95 8.40
CA LEU A 102 -0.18 -7.60 8.31
C LEU A 102 -0.33 -7.12 6.85
N PHE A 103 0.66 -7.42 6.01
CA PHE A 103 0.62 -7.09 4.58
C PHE A 103 -0.51 -7.82 3.84
N GLU A 104 -0.70 -9.12 4.11
CA GLU A 104 -1.76 -9.93 3.52
C GLU A 104 -3.15 -9.44 3.95
N GLU A 105 -3.35 -9.16 5.25
CA GLU A 105 -4.60 -8.62 5.80
C GLU A 105 -4.98 -7.29 5.15
N MET A 106 -4.02 -6.36 5.04
CA MET A 106 -4.27 -5.04 4.46
C MET A 106 -4.46 -5.05 2.95
N THR A 107 -3.75 -5.92 2.23
CA THR A 107 -3.95 -6.06 0.78
C THR A 107 -5.35 -6.56 0.48
N HIS A 108 -5.85 -7.52 1.26
CA HIS A 108 -7.22 -8.01 1.12
C HIS A 108 -8.25 -6.90 1.39
N ASP A 109 -8.03 -6.07 2.42
CA ASP A 109 -8.91 -4.94 2.72
C ASP A 109 -8.94 -3.91 1.59
N ASP A 110 -7.78 -3.55 1.03
CA ASP A 110 -7.68 -2.62 -0.10
C ASP A 110 -8.39 -3.17 -1.35
N GLU A 111 -8.18 -4.45 -1.68
CA GLU A 111 -8.87 -5.11 -2.81
C GLU A 111 -10.39 -5.12 -2.62
N ASP A 112 -10.87 -5.36 -1.40
CA ASP A 112 -12.31 -5.34 -1.10
C ASP A 112 -12.89 -3.92 -1.14
N ILE A 113 -12.15 -2.91 -0.70
CA ILE A 113 -12.52 -1.50 -0.83
C ILE A 113 -12.63 -1.12 -2.30
N GLU A 114 -11.64 -1.45 -3.12
CA GLU A 114 -11.63 -1.16 -4.55
C GLU A 114 -12.75 -1.91 -5.29
N ARG A 115 -13.02 -3.18 -4.94
CA ARG A 115 -14.19 -3.92 -5.46
C ARG A 115 -15.51 -3.24 -5.09
N LYS A 116 -15.64 -2.74 -3.86
CA LYS A 116 -16.85 -2.01 -3.41
C LYS A 116 -16.99 -0.67 -4.14
N LYS A 117 -15.90 0.09 -4.33
CA LYS A 117 -15.90 1.33 -5.12
C LYS A 117 -16.30 1.08 -6.58
N ALA A 118 -15.72 0.06 -7.21
CA ALA A 118 -16.05 -0.33 -8.59
C ALA A 118 -17.52 -0.76 -8.73
N LYS A 119 -18.07 -1.52 -7.77
CA LYS A 119 -19.51 -1.88 -7.74
C LYS A 119 -20.41 -0.65 -7.59
N LYS A 120 -20.04 0.31 -6.73
CA LYS A 120 -20.79 1.58 -6.57
C LYS A 120 -20.73 2.44 -7.83
N ALA A 121 -19.58 2.51 -8.51
CA ALA A 121 -19.42 3.23 -9.77
C ALA A 121 -20.30 2.62 -10.88
N LYS A 122 -20.24 1.30 -11.07
CA LYS A 122 -21.12 0.58 -12.03
C LYS A 122 -22.61 0.80 -11.73
N LYS A 123 -23.00 0.82 -10.46
CA LYS A 123 -24.40 1.10 -10.06
C LYS A 123 -24.81 2.53 -10.41
N LYS A 124 -23.95 3.53 -10.17
CA LYS A 124 -24.21 4.94 -10.56
C LYS A 124 -24.34 5.11 -12.07
N GLU A 125 -23.48 4.46 -12.84
CA GLU A 125 -23.52 4.47 -14.31
C GLU A 125 -24.80 3.80 -14.85
N THR A 126 -25.19 2.67 -14.26
CA THR A 126 -26.44 1.97 -14.59
C THR A 126 -27.67 2.83 -14.25
N VAL A 127 -27.68 3.51 -13.10
CA VAL A 127 -28.76 4.43 -12.71
C VAL A 127 -28.83 5.66 -13.62
N SER A 128 -27.68 6.21 -14.03
CA SER A 128 -27.62 7.31 -15.02
C SER A 128 -28.23 6.87 -16.36
N SER A 129 -27.84 5.69 -16.87
CA SER A 129 -28.40 5.13 -18.11
C SER A 129 -29.89 4.84 -18.01
N ILE A 130 -30.39 4.35 -16.87
CA ILE A 130 -31.83 4.11 -16.64
C ILE A 130 -32.60 5.43 -16.55
N ARG A 131 -32.10 6.43 -15.79
CA ARG A 131 -32.72 7.76 -15.73
C ARG A 131 -32.82 8.39 -17.11
N GLN A 132 -31.77 8.28 -17.91
CA GLN A 132 -31.75 8.80 -19.27
C GLN A 132 -32.77 8.08 -20.16
N ARG A 133 -32.84 6.75 -20.11
CA ARG A 133 -33.87 5.97 -20.85
C ARG A 133 -35.30 6.29 -20.40
N LEU A 134 -35.54 6.51 -19.11
CA LEU A 134 -36.87 6.86 -18.59
C LEU A 134 -37.28 8.28 -18.99
N ARG A 135 -36.33 9.23 -19.00
CA ARG A 135 -36.54 10.57 -19.54
C ARG A 135 -36.89 10.52 -21.03
N ASP A 136 -36.09 9.81 -21.83
CA ASP A 136 -36.24 9.79 -23.29
C ASP A 136 -37.51 9.08 -23.75
N LYS A 137 -37.91 8.00 -23.04
CA LYS A 137 -39.06 7.17 -23.46
C LYS A 137 -40.39 7.59 -22.81
N TYR A 138 -40.36 8.15 -21.61
CA TYR A 138 -41.57 8.42 -20.83
C TYR A 138 -41.69 9.87 -20.34
N GLY A 139 -40.71 10.74 -20.61
CA GLY A 139 -40.73 12.14 -20.19
C GLY A 139 -40.65 12.36 -18.68
N ILE A 140 -40.29 11.32 -17.90
CA ILE A 140 -40.28 11.39 -16.43
C ILE A 140 -38.96 12.00 -15.97
N ASN A 141 -39.02 13.15 -15.29
CA ASN A 141 -37.87 13.75 -14.60
C ASN A 141 -37.78 13.23 -13.17
N ILE A 142 -36.73 12.45 -12.87
CA ILE A 142 -36.38 11.91 -11.53
C ILE A 142 -34.90 12.17 -11.24
#